data_AF-A0A524GC49-F1
#
_entry.id   AF-A0A524GC49-F1
#
_cell.length_a   1.000
_cell.length_b   1.000
_cell.length_c   1.000
_cell.angle_alpha   90.00
_cell.angle_beta   90.00
_cell.angle_gamma   90.00
#
_symmetry.space_group_name_H-M   'P 1'
#
loop_
_entity.id
_entity.type
_entity.pdbx_description
1 polymer ?
#
loop_
_entity_poly.entity_id
_entity_poly.type
_entity_poly.pdbx_seq_one_letter_code
_entity_poly.pdbx_strand_id
1 'polypeptide(L)'
;MTFLFHICLLVTPVFLLAHNMIVYTAWGIRWWTLPETRADIMTLAVILCSAIFLLRRMIAPEVRFVTFASDYLILGIAAAPFITGFLAFHQLLFDYRPMVMLHIILGEIMLMAIPFTRLSHMFFFWLTRAHTGSEFGVFRHSRDY
;
A
#
# COMPACT_ATOMS: atom_id res chain seq x y z
N MET A 1 -12.32 6.94 2.66
CA MET A 1 -11.41 6.68 1.51
C MET A 1 -10.01 6.27 1.97
N THR A 2 -9.29 7.13 2.69
CA THR A 2 -7.90 6.88 3.12
C THR A 2 -7.75 5.66 4.02
N PHE A 3 -8.57 5.51 5.06
CA PHE A 3 -8.53 4.33 5.93
C PHE A 3 -8.78 3.03 5.16
N LEU A 4 -9.80 3.01 4.29
CA LEU A 4 -10.10 1.86 3.44
C LEU A 4 -8.90 1.48 2.57
N PHE A 5 -8.28 2.47 1.91
CA PHE A 5 -7.08 2.25 1.11
C PHE A 5 -5.95 1.61 1.92
N HIS A 6 -5.61 2.16 3.09
CA HIS A 6 -4.49 1.65 3.90
C HIS A 6 -4.78 0.27 4.50
N ILE A 7 -6.02 0.03 4.95
CA ILE A 7 -6.44 -1.28 5.46
C ILE A 7 -6.31 -2.32 4.34
N CYS A 8 -6.86 -2.06 3.15
CA CYS A 8 -6.76 -2.99 2.04
C CYS A 8 -5.31 -3.15 1.54
N LEU A 9 -4.54 -2.07 1.48
CA LEU A 9 -3.14 -2.10 1.05
C LEU A 9 -2.25 -2.96 1.96
N LEU A 10 -2.50 -2.96 3.27
CA LEU A 10 -1.71 -3.76 4.22
C LEU A 10 -2.27 -5.18 4.37
N VAL A 11 -3.58 -5.32 4.55
CA VAL A 11 -4.20 -6.60 4.87
C VAL A 11 -4.17 -7.55 3.66
N THR A 12 -4.37 -7.06 2.44
CA THR A 12 -4.39 -7.93 1.25
C THR A 12 -3.07 -8.71 1.09
N PRO A 13 -1.89 -8.09 0.94
CA PRO A 13 -0.65 -8.85 0.72
C PRO A 13 -0.24 -9.69 1.92
N VAL A 14 -0.55 -9.28 3.15
CA VAL A 14 -0.21 -10.06 4.35
C VAL A 14 -1.03 -11.34 4.45
N PHE A 15 -2.32 -11.29 4.13
CA PHE A 15 -3.23 -12.42 4.33
C PHE A 15 -3.58 -13.18 3.03
N LEU A 16 -3.01 -12.80 1.89
CA LEU A 16 -3.19 -13.54 0.64
C LEU A 16 -2.45 -14.88 0.69
N LEU A 17 -3.11 -15.94 0.20
CA LEU A 17 -2.55 -17.30 0.18
C LEU A 17 -1.18 -17.36 -0.51
N ALA A 18 -1.05 -16.73 -1.69
CA ALA A 18 0.19 -16.74 -2.46
C ALA A 18 1.38 -16.15 -1.68
N HIS A 19 1.18 -15.06 -0.94
CA HIS A 19 2.24 -14.43 -0.15
C HIS A 19 2.58 -15.24 1.10
N ASN A 20 1.57 -15.81 1.76
CA ASN A 20 1.76 -16.68 2.92
C ASN A 20 2.52 -17.97 2.54
N MET A 21 2.29 -18.50 1.34
CA MET A 21 3.08 -19.63 0.82
C MET A 21 4.55 -19.29 0.63
N ILE A 22 4.89 -18.09 0.15
CA ILE A 22 6.28 -17.63 0.03
C ILE A 22 6.94 -17.62 1.42
N VAL A 23 6.26 -17.07 2.42
CA VAL A 23 6.74 -17.02 3.80
C VAL A 23 6.91 -18.42 4.39
N TYR A 24 5.96 -19.32 4.14
CA TYR A 24 6.06 -20.71 4.57
C TYR A 24 7.24 -21.41 3.93
N THR A 25 7.49 -21.22 2.64
CA THR A 25 8.65 -21.82 1.97
C THR A 25 9.99 -21.25 2.44
N ALA A 26 10.02 -19.99 2.87
CA ALA A 26 11.24 -19.32 3.32
C ALA A 26 11.58 -19.61 4.79
N TRP A 27 10.57 -19.61 5.67
CA TRP A 27 10.76 -19.63 7.13
C TRP A 27 9.97 -20.74 7.85
N GLY A 28 9.14 -21.51 7.14
CA GLY A 28 8.27 -22.54 7.75
C GLY A 28 7.10 -21.97 8.55
N ILE A 29 6.86 -20.67 8.47
CA ILE A 29 5.79 -19.96 9.21
C ILE A 29 4.56 -19.84 8.32
N ARG A 30 3.38 -20.10 8.88
CA ARG A 30 2.09 -19.87 8.22
C ARG A 30 1.09 -19.25 9.18
N TRP A 31 0.16 -18.46 8.64
CA TRP A 31 -0.99 -17.94 9.37
C TRP A 31 -2.29 -18.10 8.58
N TRP A 32 -3.41 -17.61 9.14
CA TRP A 32 -4.71 -17.63 8.49
C TRP A 32 -4.71 -16.83 7.18
N THR A 33 -5.44 -17.28 6.16
CA THR A 33 -5.53 -16.60 4.85
C THR A 33 -6.93 -16.09 4.56
N LEU A 34 -7.02 -14.99 3.81
CA LEU A 34 -8.29 -14.48 3.30
C LEU A 34 -8.84 -15.38 2.19
N PRO A 35 -10.17 -15.50 2.06
CA PRO A 35 -10.79 -16.07 0.86
C PRO A 35 -10.47 -15.20 -0.36
N GLU A 36 -10.29 -15.86 -1.51
CA GLU A 36 -9.90 -15.23 -2.77
C GLU A 36 -10.83 -14.08 -3.15
N THR A 37 -12.15 -14.28 -3.11
CA THR A 37 -13.14 -13.23 -3.43
C THR A 37 -12.98 -11.98 -2.56
N ARG A 38 -12.65 -12.13 -1.27
CA ARG A 38 -12.43 -10.98 -0.39
C ARG A 38 -11.14 -10.26 -0.76
N ALA A 39 -10.07 -11.01 -1.03
CA ALA A 39 -8.80 -10.43 -1.45
C ALA A 39 -8.92 -9.68 -2.79
N ASP A 40 -9.72 -10.19 -3.74
CA ASP A 40 -10.00 -9.52 -5.01
C ASP A 40 -10.75 -8.21 -4.81
N ILE A 41 -11.83 -8.21 -4.01
CA ILE A 41 -12.57 -6.98 -3.69
C ILE A 41 -11.66 -5.94 -3.04
N MET A 42 -10.79 -6.37 -2.12
CA MET A 42 -9.85 -5.47 -1.45
C MET A 42 -8.80 -4.93 -2.43
N THR A 43 -8.31 -5.76 -3.36
CA THR A 43 -7.38 -5.35 -4.41
C THR A 43 -8.02 -4.32 -5.34
N LEU A 44 -9.25 -4.56 -5.79
CA LEU A 44 -10.02 -3.61 -6.60
C LEU A 44 -10.29 -2.31 -5.83
N ALA A 45 -10.57 -2.38 -4.54
CA ALA A 45 -10.71 -1.19 -3.70
C ALA A 45 -9.43 -0.36 -3.66
N VAL A 46 -8.24 -1.00 -3.55
CA VAL A 46 -6.94 -0.30 -3.62
C VAL A 46 -6.77 0.38 -4.97
N ILE A 47 -7.02 -0.33 -6.07
CA ILE A 47 -6.89 0.21 -7.44
C ILE A 47 -7.82 1.42 -7.64
N LEU A 48 -9.10 1.28 -7.26
CA LEU A 48 -10.09 2.35 -7.37
C LEU A 48 -9.71 3.56 -6.51
N CYS A 49 -9.24 3.31 -5.28
CA CYS A 49 -8.76 4.38 -4.40
C CYS A 49 -7.55 5.11 -4.98
N SER A 50 -6.59 4.38 -5.55
CA SER A 50 -5.44 4.97 -6.24
C SER A 50 -5.86 5.85 -7.41
N ALA A 51 -6.82 5.40 -8.23
CA ALA A 51 -7.36 6.20 -9.33
C ALA A 51 -8.04 7.48 -8.82
N ILE A 52 -8.83 7.39 -7.74
CA ILE A 52 -9.47 8.57 -7.14
C ILE A 52 -8.45 9.53 -6.55
N PHE A 53 -7.39 9.04 -5.90
CA PHE A 53 -6.31 9.90 -5.40
C PHE A 53 -5.55 10.59 -6.53
N LEU A 54 -5.32 9.90 -7.65
CA LEU A 54 -4.73 10.49 -8.84
C LEU A 54 -5.62 11.59 -9.42
N LEU A 55 -6.90 11.30 -9.63
CA LEU A 55 -7.88 12.27 -10.14
C LEU A 55 -8.01 13.49 -9.24
N ARG A 56 -8.11 13.29 -7.92
CA ARG A 56 -8.16 14.39 -6.95
C ARG A 56 -6.93 15.28 -7.04
N ARG A 57 -5.76 14.69 -7.26
CA ARG A 57 -4.49 15.41 -7.38
C ARG A 57 -4.38 16.24 -8.67
N MET A 58 -5.05 15.83 -9.73
CA MET A 58 -5.09 16.54 -11.01
C MET A 58 -6.16 17.64 -11.06
N ILE A 59 -7.33 17.40 -10.47
CA ILE A 59 -8.52 18.26 -10.61
C ILE A 59 -8.61 19.27 -9.46
N ALA A 60 -8.32 18.87 -8.22
CA ALA A 60 -8.54 19.73 -7.06
C ALA A 60 -7.38 20.75 -6.95
N PRO A 61 -7.65 22.06 -7.12
CA PRO A 61 -6.61 23.09 -7.16
C PRO A 61 -5.79 23.15 -5.87
N GLU A 62 -6.43 22.93 -4.72
CA GLU A 62 -5.78 22.92 -3.42
C GLU A 62 -4.77 21.78 -3.26
N VAL A 63 -5.06 20.60 -3.84
CA VAL A 63 -4.14 19.45 -3.78
C VAL A 63 -3.06 19.58 -4.86
N ARG A 64 -3.43 20.06 -6.05
CA ARG A 64 -2.51 20.25 -7.16
C ARG A 64 -1.40 21.26 -6.83
N PHE A 65 -1.73 22.32 -6.10
CA PHE A 65 -0.78 23.35 -5.69
C PHE A 65 0.38 22.81 -4.83
N VAL A 66 0.10 21.83 -3.96
CA VAL A 66 1.09 21.24 -3.04
C VAL A 66 1.67 19.91 -3.53
N THR A 67 1.34 19.52 -4.77
CA THR A 67 1.76 18.26 -5.36
C THR A 67 3.04 18.39 -6.16
N PHE A 68 3.96 17.45 -5.94
CA PHE A 68 5.19 17.31 -6.71
C PHE A 68 5.14 16.12 -7.67
N ALA A 69 6.01 16.10 -8.68
CA ALA A 69 6.13 14.98 -9.62
C ALA A 69 6.37 13.64 -8.91
N SER A 70 7.11 13.65 -7.81
CA SER A 70 7.36 12.48 -6.97
C SER A 70 6.10 11.89 -6.34
N ASP A 71 5.07 12.69 -6.06
CA ASP A 71 3.81 12.19 -5.48
C ASP A 71 3.04 11.30 -6.47
N TYR A 72 3.11 11.62 -7.77
CA TYR A 72 2.53 10.78 -8.83
C TYR A 72 3.30 9.47 -8.98
N LEU A 73 4.63 9.54 -8.95
CA LEU A 73 5.49 8.37 -9.05
C LEU A 73 5.27 7.42 -7.86
N ILE A 74 5.22 7.95 -6.64
CA ILE A 74 4.99 7.15 -5.42
C ILE A 74 3.62 6.48 -5.45
N LEU A 75 2.58 7.19 -5.90
CA LEU A 75 1.25 6.61 -6.07
C LEU A 75 1.26 5.47 -7.10
N GLY A 76 1.98 5.65 -8.21
CA GLY A 76 2.19 4.61 -9.22
C GLY A 76 2.91 3.39 -8.65
N ILE A 77 4.01 3.59 -7.93
CA ILE A 77 4.78 2.52 -7.28
C ILE A 77 3.92 1.73 -6.29
N ALA A 78 3.07 2.41 -5.50
CA ALA A 78 2.18 1.74 -4.56
C ALA A 78 1.04 0.97 -5.25
N ALA A 79 0.52 1.48 -6.37
CA ALA A 79 -0.59 0.85 -7.09
C ALA A 79 -0.16 -0.28 -8.03
N ALA A 80 1.05 -0.20 -8.60
CA ALA A 80 1.51 -1.09 -9.65
C ALA A 80 1.53 -2.58 -9.24
N PRO A 81 2.00 -2.99 -8.04
CA PRO A 81 1.93 -4.38 -7.60
C PRO A 81 0.50 -4.91 -7.50
N PHE A 82 -0.46 -4.08 -7.06
CA PHE A 82 -1.86 -4.49 -6.98
C PHE A 82 -2.47 -4.72 -8.36
N ILE A 83 -2.17 -3.82 -9.30
CA ILE A 83 -2.64 -3.95 -10.69
C ILE A 83 -2.06 -5.22 -11.33
N THR A 84 -0.74 -5.41 -11.25
CA THR A 84 -0.08 -6.56 -11.90
C THR A 84 -0.38 -7.88 -11.20
N GLY A 85 -0.55 -7.88 -9.87
CA GLY A 85 -0.96 -9.06 -9.12
C GLY A 85 -2.39 -9.50 -9.48
N PHE A 86 -3.32 -8.54 -9.58
CA PHE A 86 -4.69 -8.80 -10.00
C PHE A 86 -4.76 -9.35 -11.43
N LEU A 87 -3.98 -8.75 -12.35
CA LEU A 87 -3.88 -9.20 -13.74
C LEU A 87 -3.25 -10.58 -13.87
N ALA A 88 -2.26 -10.90 -13.03
CA ALA A 88 -1.63 -12.21 -12.99
C ALA A 88 -2.61 -13.29 -12.52
N PHE A 89 -3.40 -13.00 -11.47
CA PHE A 89 -4.38 -13.94 -10.93
C PHE A 89 -5.51 -14.25 -11.93
N HIS A 90 -6.03 -13.23 -12.61
CA HIS A 90 -7.11 -13.38 -13.59
C HIS A 90 -6.64 -13.69 -15.02
N GLN A 91 -5.32 -13.72 -15.27
CA GLN A 91 -4.72 -14.00 -16.59
C GLN A 91 -5.27 -13.13 -17.73
N LEU A 92 -5.45 -11.82 -17.48
CA LEU A 92 -6.23 -10.95 -18.39
C LEU A 92 -5.43 -10.32 -19.55
N LEU A 93 -4.12 -10.12 -19.43
CA LEU A 93 -3.32 -9.38 -20.42
C LEU A 93 -2.20 -10.21 -21.07
N PHE A 94 -1.40 -10.88 -20.25
CA PHE A 94 -0.31 -11.71 -20.72
C PHE A 94 -0.35 -13.05 -19.99
N ASP A 95 0.47 -13.99 -20.46
CA ASP A 95 0.69 -15.25 -19.78
C ASP A 95 1.04 -15.04 -18.30
N TYR A 96 0.68 -16.02 -17.48
CA TYR A 96 0.87 -15.98 -16.04
C TYR A 96 2.32 -15.67 -15.63
N ARG A 97 3.31 -16.32 -16.27
CA ARG A 97 4.74 -16.18 -15.93
C ARG A 97 5.25 -14.74 -16.04
N PRO A 98 5.14 -14.04 -17.19
CA PRO A 98 5.61 -12.66 -17.28
C PRO A 98 4.83 -11.71 -16.36
N MET A 99 3.53 -11.90 -16.14
CA MET A 99 2.76 -11.06 -15.21
C MET A 99 3.19 -11.20 -13.76
N VAL A 100 3.40 -12.44 -13.29
CA VAL A 100 3.91 -12.66 -11.93
C VAL A 100 5.32 -12.12 -11.77
N MET A 101 6.19 -12.29 -12.78
CA MET A 101 7.53 -11.71 -12.73
C MET A 101 7.48 -10.18 -12.63
N LEU A 102 6.62 -9.54 -13.42
CA LEU A 102 6.41 -8.09 -13.35
C LEU A 102 5.86 -7.66 -11.97
N HIS A 103 4.91 -8.41 -11.41
CA HIS A 103 4.39 -8.18 -10.06
C HIS A 103 5.49 -8.23 -9.01
N ILE A 104 6.35 -9.25 -9.06
CA ILE A 104 7.48 -9.40 -8.12
C ILE A 104 8.44 -8.21 -8.24
N ILE A 105 8.86 -7.86 -9.46
CA ILE A 105 9.79 -6.74 -9.68
C ILE A 105 9.19 -5.42 -9.17
N LEU A 106 7.92 -5.15 -9.46
CA LEU A 106 7.24 -3.95 -8.96
C LEU A 106 7.07 -3.96 -7.44
N GLY A 107 6.80 -5.12 -6.85
CA GLY A 107 6.75 -5.31 -5.41
C GLY A 107 8.09 -5.01 -4.75
N GLU A 108 9.20 -5.52 -5.30
CA GLU A 108 10.55 -5.24 -4.83
C GLU A 108 10.91 -3.75 -4.95
N ILE A 109 10.58 -3.11 -6.08
CA ILE A 109 10.76 -1.66 -6.26
C ILE A 109 9.98 -0.88 -5.19
N MET A 110 8.73 -1.28 -4.92
CA MET A 110 7.92 -0.66 -3.88
C MET A 110 8.58 -0.80 -2.51
N LEU A 111 9.05 -2.00 -2.14
CA LEU A 111 9.72 -2.25 -0.86
C LEU A 111 11.03 -1.46 -0.73
N MET A 112 11.86 -1.42 -1.78
CA MET A 112 13.10 -0.63 -1.79
C MET A 112 12.84 0.88 -1.69
N ALA A 113 11.71 1.37 -2.21
CA ALA A 113 11.33 2.78 -2.15
C ALA A 113 10.83 3.24 -0.76
N ILE A 114 10.46 2.33 0.15
CA ILE A 114 9.91 2.67 1.47
C ILE A 114 10.79 3.65 2.25
N PRO A 115 12.08 3.39 2.51
CA PRO A 115 12.91 4.26 3.35
C PRO A 115 13.27 5.60 2.69
N PHE A 116 13.24 5.69 1.35
CA PHE A 116 13.75 6.85 0.61
C PHE A 116 12.66 7.79 0.08
N THR A 117 11.39 7.46 0.30
CA THR A 117 10.26 8.23 -0.24
C THR A 117 9.30 8.64 0.87
N ARG A 118 8.22 9.34 0.49
CA ARG A 118 7.11 9.65 1.39
C ARG A 118 6.40 8.40 1.92
N LEU A 119 6.68 7.20 1.40
CA LEU A 119 6.19 5.92 1.95
C LEU A 119 6.75 5.60 3.34
N SER A 120 7.85 6.24 3.75
CA SER A 120 8.46 6.06 5.08
C SER A 120 7.49 6.36 6.24
N HIS A 121 6.44 7.14 5.99
CA HIS A 121 5.36 7.36 6.97
C HIS A 121 4.73 6.05 7.46
N MET A 122 4.74 4.99 6.65
CA MET A 122 4.22 3.68 7.05
C MET A 122 4.92 3.13 8.30
N PHE A 123 6.24 3.38 8.44
CA PHE A 123 7.02 2.97 9.59
C PHE A 123 6.97 4.02 10.72
N PHE A 124 7.18 5.29 10.37
CA PHE A 124 7.32 6.35 11.38
C PHE A 124 6.01 6.85 11.98
N PHE A 125 4.85 6.58 11.37
CA PHE A 125 3.55 7.10 11.83
C PHE A 125 3.29 6.81 13.31
N TRP A 126 3.43 5.54 13.73
CA TRP A 126 3.14 5.13 15.11
C TRP A 126 4.14 5.71 16.11
N LEU A 127 5.42 5.72 15.74
CA LEU A 127 6.52 6.21 16.59
C LEU A 127 6.39 7.72 16.82
N THR A 128 6.19 8.48 15.74
CA THR A 128 6.04 9.94 15.82
C THR A 128 4.77 10.32 16.58
N ARG A 129 3.66 9.62 16.35
CA ARG A 129 2.41 9.82 17.11
C ARG A 129 2.59 9.53 18.60
N ALA A 130 3.21 8.41 18.95
CA ALA A 130 3.46 8.04 20.35
C ALA A 130 4.39 9.05 21.05
N HIS A 131 5.48 9.44 20.39
CA HIS A 131 6.43 10.42 20.93
C HIS A 131 5.78 11.80 21.11
N THR A 132 5.04 12.27 20.11
CA THR A 132 4.34 13.57 20.18
C THR A 132 3.28 13.56 21.28
N GLY A 133 2.50 12.48 21.41
CA GLY A 133 1.52 12.33 22.48
C GLY A 133 2.17 12.36 23.87
N SER A 134 3.31 11.68 24.03
CA SER A 134 4.08 11.70 25.28
C SER A 134 4.62 13.09 25.61
N GLU A 135 5.33 13.73 24.69
CA GLU A 135 5.97 15.03 24.92
C GLU A 135 4.97 16.14 25.18
N PHE A 136 3.95 16.24 24.34
CA PHE A 136 3.02 17.36 24.39
C PHE A 136 1.89 17.14 25.42
N GLY A 137 1.43 15.91 25.56
CA GLY A 137 0.41 15.55 26.55
C GLY A 137 0.95 15.49 27.98
N VAL A 138 2.02 14.71 28.22
CA VAL A 138 2.51 14.45 29.59
C VAL A 138 3.40 15.57 30.10
N PHE A 139 4.36 16.03 29.30
CA PHE A 139 5.36 16.99 29.78
C PHE A 139 4.93 18.44 29.58
N ARG A 140 4.38 18.77 28.41
CA ARG A 140 4.02 20.16 28.08
C ARG A 140 2.58 20.54 28.44
N HIS A 141 1.77 19.58 28.88
CA HIS A 141 0.37 19.80 29.27
C HIS A 141 -0.43 20.61 28.23
N SER A 142 -0.11 20.42 26.94
CA SER A 142 -0.86 21.09 25.87
C SER A 142 -2.27 20.56 25.87
N ARG A 143 -3.26 21.45 25.87
CA ARG A 143 -4.65 21.03 25.78
C ARG A 143 -5.04 20.70 24.34
N ASP A 144 -5.62 19.52 24.17
CA ASP A 144 -6.16 19.04 22.91
C ASP A 144 -7.57 19.66 22.72
N TYR A 145 -7.65 20.90 22.24
CA TYR A 145 -8.90 21.53 21.81
C TYR A 145 -8.77 22.16 20.43
#